data_AF-A0A392MJ86-F1
#
_entry.id   AF-A0A392MJ86-F1
#
_cell.length_a   1.000
_cell.length_b   1.000
_cell.length_c   1.000
_cell.angle_alpha   90.00
_cell.angle_beta   90.00
_cell.angle_gamma   90.00
#
_symmetry.space_group_name_H-M   'P 1'
#
loop_
_entity.id
_entity.type
_entity.pdbx_description
1 polymer ?
#
loop_
_entity_poly.entity_id
_entity_poly.type
_entity_poly.pdbx_seq_one_letter_code
_entity_poly.pdbx_strand_id
1 'polypeptide(L)'
;MSVQQLYRVCTLYWDANYNTRSVSPDVLSSMKVLMAEDSNNAQSDSFLLDDTSSIPFSVDDLSTSLQERDFSEMKPADELLENPAFQFLNE
;
A
#
# COMPACT_ATOMS: atom_id res chain seq x y z
N MET A 1 6.27 -11.76 1.00
CA MET A 1 7.64 -11.80 0.47
C MET A 1 7.87 -13.20 -0.06
N SER A 2 8.00 -13.41 -1.37
CA SER A 2 8.12 -14.73 -1.99
C SER A 2 9.57 -15.23 -2.04
N VAL A 3 9.78 -16.54 -2.26
CA VAL A 3 11.12 -17.14 -2.43
C VAL A 3 11.85 -16.53 -3.63
N GLN A 4 11.14 -16.26 -4.73
CA GLN A 4 11.69 -15.58 -5.91
C GLN A 4 12.19 -14.17 -5.58
N GLN A 5 11.45 -13.44 -4.74
CA GLN A 5 11.83 -12.11 -4.33
C GLN A 5 13.04 -12.13 -3.39
N LEU A 6 13.07 -13.06 -2.43
CA LEU A 6 14.20 -13.25 -1.52
C LEU A 6 15.48 -13.63 -2.28
N TYR A 7 15.39 -14.58 -3.21
CA TYR A 7 16.52 -15.00 -4.05
C TYR A 7 17.13 -13.82 -4.83
N ARG A 8 16.28 -12.93 -5.38
CA ARG A 8 16.75 -11.71 -6.06
C ARG A 8 17.45 -10.74 -5.11
N VAL A 9 16.90 -10.50 -3.92
CA VAL A 9 17.58 -9.67 -2.90
C VAL A 9 18.95 -10.24 -2.55
N CYS A 10 19.03 -11.55 -2.27
CA CYS A 10 20.29 -12.19 -1.87
C CYS A 10 21.35 -12.21 -2.98
N THR A 11 20.95 -12.26 -4.24
CA THR A 11 21.89 -12.30 -5.39
C THR A 11 22.31 -10.92 -5.89
N LEU A 12 21.47 -9.91 -5.70
CA LEU A 12 21.77 -8.51 -6.04
C LEU A 12 22.45 -7.75 -4.89
N TYR A 13 22.37 -8.28 -3.67
CA TYR A 13 23.02 -7.69 -2.51
C TYR A 13 24.55 -7.61 -2.71
N TRP A 14 25.10 -6.42 -2.45
CA TRP A 14 26.52 -6.14 -2.51
C TRP A 14 26.98 -5.54 -1.19
N ASP A 15 27.88 -6.22 -0.49
CA ASP A 15 28.45 -5.72 0.76
C ASP A 15 29.63 -4.79 0.47
N ALA A 16 29.45 -3.50 0.77
CA ALA A 16 30.49 -2.48 0.60
C ALA A 16 31.62 -2.56 1.65
N ASN A 17 31.39 -3.20 2.80
CA ASN A 17 32.34 -3.20 3.92
C ASN A 17 33.35 -4.35 3.83
N TYR A 18 32.89 -5.54 3.41
CA TYR A 18 33.74 -6.73 3.35
C TYR A 18 33.87 -7.33 1.94
N ASN A 19 33.18 -6.77 0.94
CA ASN A 19 33.23 -7.24 -0.45
C ASN A 19 32.90 -8.75 -0.60
N THR A 20 32.04 -9.28 0.27
CA THR A 20 31.66 -10.70 0.28
C THR A 20 30.22 -10.90 -0.19
N ARG A 21 29.93 -12.11 -0.69
CA ARG A 21 28.55 -12.55 -0.89
C ARG A 21 27.95 -12.93 0.46
N SER A 22 26.81 -12.34 0.79
CA SER A 22 26.14 -12.51 2.09
C SER A 22 25.52 -13.91 2.30
N VAL A 23 25.17 -14.61 1.21
CA VAL A 23 24.47 -15.90 1.26
C VAL A 23 25.29 -16.99 0.59
N SER A 24 25.35 -18.17 1.21
CA SER A 24 26.11 -19.31 0.69
C SER A 24 25.50 -19.86 -0.61
N PRO A 25 26.31 -20.45 -1.50
CA PRO A 25 25.83 -21.07 -2.74
C PRO A 25 24.78 -22.16 -2.50
N ASP A 26 24.93 -22.94 -1.42
CA ASP A 26 24.01 -24.03 -1.08
C ASP A 26 22.62 -23.51 -0.75
N VAL A 27 22.53 -22.43 0.04
CA VAL A 27 21.26 -21.79 0.36
C VAL A 27 20.60 -21.19 -0.89
N LEU A 28 21.39 -20.54 -1.76
CA LEU A 28 20.89 -20.02 -3.05
C LEU A 28 20.40 -21.14 -3.97
N SER A 29 21.06 -22.30 -3.96
CA SER A 29 20.66 -23.48 -4.73
C SER A 29 19.33 -24.04 -4.22
N SER A 30 19.17 -24.16 -2.89
CA SER A 30 17.90 -24.57 -2.28
C SER A 30 16.77 -23.62 -2.62
N MET A 31 17.01 -22.31 -2.61
CA MET A 31 16.01 -21.31 -3.02
C MET A 31 15.57 -21.51 -4.48
N LYS A 32 16.50 -21.81 -5.40
CA LYS A 32 16.14 -22.09 -6.81
C LYS A 32 15.22 -23.30 -6.96
N VAL A 33 15.46 -24.35 -6.20
CA VAL A 33 14.62 -25.57 -6.21
C VAL A 33 13.20 -25.22 -5.76
N LEU A 34 13.08 -24.52 -4.63
CA LEU A 34 11.79 -24.09 -4.09
C LEU A 34 11.03 -23.16 -5.05
N MET A 35 11.72 -22.26 -5.76
CA MET A 35 11.09 -21.41 -6.78
C MET A 35 10.50 -22.21 -7.94
N ALA A 36 11.18 -23.26 -8.39
CA ALA A 36 10.70 -24.11 -9.47
C ALA A 36 9.50 -24.98 -9.04
N GLU A 37 9.45 -25.36 -7.76
CA GLU A 37 8.31 -26.07 -7.18
C GLU A 37 7.08 -25.16 -7.03
N ASP A 38 7.27 -23.92 -6.55
CA ASP A 38 6.20 -22.92 -6.33
C ASP A 38 5.61 -22.34 -7.64
N SER A 39 6.39 -22.25 -8.73
CA SER A 39 5.91 -21.76 -10.04
C SER A 39 4.92 -22.69 -10.75
N ASN A 40 4.66 -23.90 -10.22
CA ASN A 40 3.58 -24.75 -10.71
C ASN A 40 2.19 -24.26 -10.26
N ASN A 41 2.12 -23.23 -9.41
CA ASN A 41 0.89 -22.65 -8.92
C ASN A 41 0.70 -21.26 -9.55
N ALA A 42 -0.15 -21.17 -10.59
CA ALA A 42 -0.27 -20.01 -11.52
C ALA A 42 -0.64 -18.64 -10.89
N GLN A 43 -0.74 -18.55 -9.56
CA GLN A 43 -1.06 -17.33 -8.80
C GLN A 43 0.18 -16.63 -8.23
N SER A 44 1.38 -17.22 -8.33
CA SER A 44 2.61 -16.75 -7.67
C SER A 44 3.75 -16.31 -8.60
N ASP A 45 3.54 -16.24 -9.91
CA ASP A 45 4.62 -15.96 -10.88
C ASP A 45 5.06 -14.47 -10.95
N SER A 46 4.37 -13.56 -10.25
CA SER A 46 4.78 -12.15 -10.19
C SER A 46 5.81 -11.91 -9.09
N PHE A 47 7.03 -11.53 -9.48
CA PHE A 47 8.03 -10.96 -8.57
C PHE A 47 7.66 -9.53 -8.10
N LEU A 48 6.83 -8.81 -8.86
CA LEU A 48 6.49 -7.42 -8.57
C LEU A 48 5.36 -7.33 -7.56
N LEU A 49 5.42 -6.30 -6.71
CA LEU A 49 4.28 -5.90 -5.88
C LEU A 49 3.19 -5.33 -6.79
N ASP A 50 1.94 -5.51 -6.40
CA ASP A 50 0.80 -4.93 -7.12
C ASP A 50 0.61 -3.47 -6.68
N ASP A 51 0.69 -2.55 -7.65
CA ASP A 51 0.54 -1.11 -7.43
C ASP A 51 -0.90 -0.71 -7.06
N THR A 52 -1.87 -1.62 -7.21
CA THR A 52 -3.29 -1.38 -6.86
C THR A 52 -3.66 -1.84 -5.45
N SER A 53 -2.71 -2.39 -4.70
CA SER A 53 -2.90 -2.85 -3.32
C SER A 53 -2.95 -1.67 -2.33
N SER A 54 -3.98 -0.85 -2.41
CA SER A 54 -4.29 0.14 -1.37
C SER A 54 -4.82 -0.56 -0.13
N ILE A 55 -4.44 -0.09 1.06
CA ILE A 55 -5.07 -0.51 2.31
C ILE A 55 -6.44 0.18 2.38
N PRO A 56 -7.57 -0.56 2.34
CA PRO A 56 -8.88 0.05 2.48
C PRO A 56 -9.04 0.60 3.90
N PHE A 57 -9.63 1.79 4.03
CA PHE A 57 -10.04 2.34 5.33
C PHE A 57 -11.56 2.22 5.48
N SER A 58 -12.04 1.96 6.69
CA SER A 58 -13.46 1.96 7.00
C SER A 58 -13.96 3.39 7.23
N VAL A 59 -15.26 3.60 7.02
CA VAL A 59 -15.95 4.78 7.54
C VAL A 59 -15.85 4.88 9.06
N ASP A 60 -15.75 3.74 9.74
CA ASP A 60 -15.55 3.68 11.19
C ASP A 60 -14.18 4.26 11.60
N ASP A 61 -13.14 4.06 10.77
CA ASP A 61 -11.81 4.62 11.03
C ASP A 61 -11.83 6.15 10.99
N LEU A 62 -12.67 6.74 10.13
CA LEU A 62 -12.87 8.19 10.05
C LEU A 62 -13.58 8.74 11.28
N SER A 63 -14.55 7.99 11.83
CA SER A 63 -15.38 8.45 12.95
C SER A 63 -14.55 8.79 14.20
N THR A 64 -13.43 8.08 14.41
CA THR A 64 -12.54 8.30 15.55
C THR A 64 -11.64 9.53 15.40
N SER A 65 -11.43 10.01 14.17
CA SER A 65 -10.58 11.16 13.86
C SER A 65 -11.37 12.45 13.63
N LEU A 66 -12.66 12.37 13.33
CA LEU A 66 -13.51 13.55 13.22
C LEU A 66 -13.71 14.16 14.61
N GLN A 67 -13.26 15.40 14.79
CA GLN A 67 -13.72 16.20 15.92
C GLN A 67 -15.20 16.49 15.73
N GLU A 68 -16.02 16.14 16.71
CA GLU A 68 -17.37 16.68 16.81
C GLU A 68 -17.27 18.21 16.83
N ARG A 69 -17.72 18.83 15.75
CA ARG A 69 -17.80 20.27 15.57
C ARG A 69 -19.27 20.60 15.47
N ASP A 70 -19.73 21.49 16.33
CA ASP A 70 -21.07 22.04 16.22
C ASP A 70 -21.07 23.11 15.12
N PHE A 71 -21.92 22.92 14.12
CA PHE A 71 -22.11 23.84 13.00
C PHE A 71 -23.46 24.55 13.05
N SER A 72 -24.22 24.41 14.16
CA SER A 72 -25.56 24.99 14.31
C SER A 72 -25.60 26.52 14.16
N GLU A 73 -24.47 27.20 14.39
CA GLU A 73 -24.35 28.67 14.25
C GLU A 73 -23.58 29.10 12.99
N MET A 74 -23.20 28.17 12.10
CA MET A 74 -22.45 28.50 10.89
C MET A 74 -23.37 29.15 9.85
N LYS A 75 -23.05 30.39 9.47
CA LYS A 75 -23.76 31.09 8.39
C LYS A 75 -23.28 30.61 7.02
N PRO A 76 -24.19 30.46 6.03
CA PRO A 76 -23.80 30.19 4.65
C PRO A 76 -22.94 31.32 4.10
N ALA A 77 -22.07 30.98 3.14
CA ALA A 77 -21.21 31.96 2.47
C ALA A 77 -22.03 32.94 1.62
N ASP A 78 -21.61 34.21 1.60
CA ASP A 78 -22.36 35.29 0.94
C ASP A 78 -22.54 35.04 -0.57
N GLU A 79 -21.56 34.41 -1.23
CA GLU A 79 -21.65 34.11 -2.66
C GLU A 79 -22.75 33.08 -3.00
N LEU A 80 -23.10 32.21 -2.04
CA LEU A 80 -24.19 31.25 -2.21
C LEU A 80 -25.56 31.92 -2.06
N LEU A 81 -25.65 32.97 -1.25
CA LEU A 81 -26.88 33.73 -1.02
C LEU A 81 -27.31 34.54 -2.25
N GLU A 82 -26.36 34.91 -3.11
CA GLU A 82 -26.63 35.60 -4.38
C GLU A 82 -27.22 34.68 -5.45
N ASN A 83 -27.06 33.36 -5.30
CA ASN A 83 -27.54 32.39 -6.28
C ASN A 83 -28.94 31.84 -5.89
N PRO A 84 -29.98 32.08 -6.71
CA PRO A 84 -31.35 31.67 -6.39
C PRO A 84 -31.51 30.15 -6.24
N ALA A 85 -30.61 29.33 -6.78
CA ALA A 85 -30.63 27.88 -6.60
C ALA A 85 -30.31 27.43 -5.16
N PHE A 86 -29.77 28.31 -4.32
CA PHE A 86 -29.31 28.01 -2.96
C PHE A 86 -30.13 28.69 -1.85
N GLN A 87 -31.31 29.23 -2.16
CA GLN A 87 -32.19 29.85 -1.15
C GLN A 87 -32.58 28.92 0.01
N PHE A 88 -32.57 27.60 -0.20
CA PHE A 88 -32.86 26.59 0.82
C PHE A 88 -31.84 26.57 1.98
N LEU A 89 -30.67 27.21 1.83
CA LEU A 89 -29.68 27.33 2.91
C LEU A 89 -30.07 28.37 3.98
N ASN A 90 -31.14 29.13 3.75
CA ASN A 90 -31.68 30.12 4.70
C ASN A 90 -32.89 29.61 5.50
N GLU A 91 -33.35 28.37 5.25
CA GLU A 91 -34.43 27.68 5.99
C GLU A 91 -33.87 26.84 7.15
#